data_AF-U4UM21-F1
#
_entry.id   AF-U4UM21-F1
#
_cell.length_a   1.000
_cell.length_b   1.000
_cell.length_c   1.000
_cell.angle_alpha   90.00
_cell.angle_beta   90.00
_cell.angle_gamma   90.00
#
_symmetry.space_group_name_H-M   'P 1'
#
loop_
_entity.id
_entity.type
_entity.pdbx_description
1 polymer ?
#
loop_
_entity_poly.entity_id
_entity_poly.type
_entity_poly.pdbx_seq_one_letter_code
_entity_poly.pdbx_strand_id
1 'polypeptide(L)'
;MNAGKILSQSIVSVHVEIRPKNLVPDTNCFIDHLDSICTVTKSHTYTLMVPIVVLSELEGLSKGTSSPSARGKVSPSPEHVQKVAQACRSALDFLKKRHPSIKCVTTKGALLTTTNFSTEDDSTWDATLKNDDKILATCLMLCKDHSKEQAEPKNEPRHLFREVVLLTEDRNLRVKAHARDVPVRSLPDFMRWAGLGG
;
A
#
# COMPACT_ATOMS: atom_id res chain seq x y z
N MET A 1 2.45 47.64 -25.06
CA MET A 1 2.80 46.31 -24.50
C MET A 1 1.53 45.70 -23.95
N ASN A 2 1.05 44.58 -24.52
CA ASN A 2 -0.26 44.01 -24.20
C ASN A 2 -0.20 43.09 -22.97
N ALA A 3 -0.92 43.45 -21.90
CA ALA A 3 -1.09 42.68 -20.67
C ALA A 3 -1.84 41.34 -20.85
N GLY A 4 -2.41 41.08 -22.03
CA GLY A 4 -3.17 39.85 -22.33
C GLY A 4 -2.32 38.59 -22.56
N LYS A 5 -0.99 38.65 -22.44
CA LYS A 5 -0.09 37.51 -22.70
C LYS A 5 0.43 36.79 -21.45
N ILE A 6 0.03 37.22 -20.24
CA ILE A 6 0.60 36.75 -18.96
C ILE A 6 -0.24 35.64 -18.30
N LEU A 7 -1.45 35.34 -18.77
CA LEU A 7 -2.33 34.33 -18.16
C LEU A 7 -2.67 33.16 -19.10
N SER A 8 -1.70 32.63 -19.85
CA SER A 8 -1.79 31.22 -20.25
C SER A 8 -1.37 30.36 -19.05
N GLN A 9 -2.15 30.39 -17.96
CA GLN A 9 -2.07 29.34 -16.96
C GLN A 9 -2.58 28.09 -17.67
N SER A 10 -1.65 27.31 -18.22
CA SER A 10 -1.94 25.96 -18.70
C SER A 10 -2.59 25.22 -17.54
N ILE A 11 -3.90 24.99 -17.63
CA ILE A 11 -4.62 24.17 -16.67
C ILE A 11 -4.07 22.75 -16.86
N VAL A 12 -3.11 22.36 -16.00
CA VAL A 12 -2.66 20.98 -15.94
C VAL A 12 -3.80 20.20 -15.29
N SER A 13 -4.62 19.58 -16.11
CA SER A 13 -5.66 18.65 -15.68
C SER A 13 -5.13 17.23 -15.81
N VAL A 14 -5.35 16.41 -14.78
CA VAL A 14 -4.98 14.99 -14.77
C VAL A 14 -6.27 14.20 -14.63
N HIS A 15 -6.53 13.30 -15.58
CA HIS A 15 -7.65 12.37 -15.51
C HIS A 15 -7.12 11.00 -15.12
N VAL A 16 -7.57 10.45 -13.98
CA VAL A 16 -7.13 9.14 -13.50
C VAL A 16 -8.25 8.12 -13.69
N GLU A 17 -8.03 7.16 -14.58
CA GLU A 17 -8.88 5.99 -14.72
C GLU A 17 -8.37 4.87 -13.81
N ILE A 18 -9.23 4.42 -12.89
CA ILE A 18 -8.87 3.43 -11.86
C ILE A 18 -9.60 2.12 -12.15
N ARG A 19 -8.84 1.05 -12.44
CA ARG A 19 -9.35 -0.32 -12.66
C ARG A 19 -8.61 -1.30 -11.72
N PRO A 20 -9.03 -1.40 -10.44
CA PRO A 20 -8.29 -2.14 -9.44
C PRO A 20 -8.09 -3.62 -9.82
N LYS A 21 -6.83 -4.06 -9.85
CA LYS A 21 -6.43 -5.48 -9.93
C LYS A 21 -5.48 -5.85 -8.81
N ASN A 22 -4.62 -4.91 -8.43
CA ASN A 22 -3.57 -5.06 -7.43
C ASN A 22 -3.91 -4.21 -6.20
N LEU A 23 -4.01 -4.84 -5.05
CA LEU A 23 -4.32 -4.18 -3.78
C LEU A 23 -3.10 -4.24 -2.87
N VAL A 24 -2.62 -3.09 -2.41
CA VAL A 24 -1.42 -2.98 -1.56
C VAL A 24 -1.87 -2.62 -0.15
N PRO A 25 -2.00 -3.57 0.78
CA PRO A 25 -2.33 -3.28 2.18
C PRO A 25 -1.12 -2.78 2.97
N ASP A 26 -1.37 -1.88 3.93
CA ASP A 26 -0.42 -1.56 4.99
C ASP A 26 -0.49 -2.58 6.16
N THR A 27 0.32 -2.36 7.19
CA THR A 27 0.39 -3.22 8.38
C THR A 27 -0.94 -3.26 9.14
N ASN A 28 -1.61 -2.12 9.27
CA ASN A 28 -2.85 -2.01 10.05
C ASN A 28 -4.02 -2.76 9.38
N CYS A 29 -4.05 -2.83 8.04
CA CYS A 29 -5.03 -3.65 7.34
C CYS A 29 -5.03 -5.11 7.81
N PHE A 30 -3.87 -5.67 8.13
CA PHE A 30 -3.76 -7.04 8.63
C PHE A 30 -4.10 -7.17 10.12
N ILE A 31 -3.80 -6.15 10.92
CA ILE A 31 -4.05 -6.15 12.37
C ILE A 31 -5.55 -5.97 12.64
N ASP A 32 -6.18 -5.02 11.96
CA ASP A 32 -7.54 -4.57 12.27
C ASP A 32 -8.61 -5.28 11.42
N HIS A 33 -8.25 -5.77 10.23
CA HIS A 33 -9.22 -6.19 9.20
C HIS A 33 -8.90 -7.54 8.55
N LEU A 34 -8.32 -8.49 9.30
CA LEU A 34 -7.88 -9.78 8.75
C LEU A 34 -9.01 -10.58 8.06
N ASP A 35 -10.24 -10.53 8.58
CA ASP A 35 -11.39 -11.20 7.96
C ASP A 35 -11.78 -10.59 6.61
N SER A 36 -11.70 -9.26 6.50
CA SER A 36 -11.90 -8.55 5.24
C SER A 36 -10.81 -8.90 4.23
N ILE A 37 -9.55 -8.97 4.65
CA ILE A 37 -8.43 -9.46 3.81
C ILE A 37 -8.72 -10.89 3.32
N CYS A 38 -9.16 -11.78 4.22
CA CYS A 38 -9.55 -13.14 3.84
C CYS A 38 -10.65 -13.14 2.76
N THR A 39 -11.66 -12.29 2.91
CA THR A 39 -12.77 -12.17 1.94
C THR A 39 -12.29 -11.66 0.58
N VAL A 40 -11.46 -10.61 0.56
CA VAL A 40 -10.82 -10.10 -0.67
C VAL A 40 -10.06 -11.21 -1.38
N THR A 41 -9.22 -11.96 -0.67
CA THR A 41 -8.41 -13.02 -1.29
C THR A 41 -9.27 -14.15 -1.87
N LYS A 42 -10.32 -14.58 -1.14
CA LYS A 42 -11.27 -15.61 -1.60
C LYS A 42 -12.13 -15.19 -2.79
N SER A 43 -12.27 -13.88 -3.07
CA SER A 43 -13.00 -13.40 -4.24
C SER A 43 -12.33 -13.75 -5.58
N HIS A 44 -11.03 -14.06 -5.57
CA HIS A 44 -10.20 -14.28 -6.76
C HIS A 44 -10.22 -13.13 -7.80
N THR A 45 -10.84 -11.99 -7.48
CA THR A 45 -11.00 -10.84 -8.38
C THR A 45 -9.79 -9.92 -8.31
N TYR A 46 -9.14 -9.86 -7.15
CA TYR A 46 -8.00 -9.00 -6.87
C TYR A 46 -6.78 -9.80 -6.42
N THR A 47 -5.59 -9.29 -6.73
CA THR A 47 -4.33 -9.78 -6.19
C THR A 47 -3.88 -8.88 -5.05
N LEU A 48 -3.69 -9.45 -3.87
CA LEU A 48 -3.10 -8.79 -2.72
C LEU A 48 -1.58 -8.77 -2.87
N MET A 49 -1.04 -7.58 -3.09
CA MET A 49 0.38 -7.30 -3.30
C MET A 49 0.98 -6.83 -1.97
N VAL A 50 1.48 -7.76 -1.16
CA VAL A 50 1.94 -7.50 0.21
C VAL A 50 3.37 -6.97 0.18
N PRO A 51 3.63 -5.70 0.56
CA PRO A 51 4.98 -5.18 0.65
C PRO A 51 5.77 -5.94 1.72
N ILE A 52 7.02 -6.31 1.46
CA ILE A 52 7.76 -7.07 2.48
C ILE A 52 8.04 -6.27 3.75
N VAL A 53 8.08 -4.94 3.68
CA VAL A 53 8.22 -4.08 4.87
C VAL A 53 7.07 -4.29 5.85
N VAL A 54 5.87 -4.59 5.34
CA VAL A 54 4.71 -4.94 6.16
C VAL A 54 4.92 -6.29 6.83
N LEU A 55 5.50 -7.27 6.12
CA LEU A 55 5.84 -8.57 6.71
C LEU A 55 6.86 -8.41 7.85
N SER A 56 7.92 -7.64 7.64
CA SER A 56 8.92 -7.37 8.67
C SER A 56 8.34 -6.63 9.87
N GLU A 57 7.41 -5.70 9.66
CA GLU A 57 6.74 -5.00 10.76
C GLU A 57 5.81 -5.93 11.56
N LEU A 58 5.02 -6.76 10.87
CA LEU A 58 4.18 -7.78 11.52
C LEU A 58 5.04 -8.76 12.35
N GLU A 59 6.20 -9.20 11.83
CA GLU A 59 7.13 -10.06 12.56
C GLU A 59 7.70 -9.38 13.81
N GLY A 60 8.07 -8.10 13.72
CA GLY A 60 8.52 -7.32 14.86
C GLY A 60 7.43 -7.21 15.94
N LEU A 61 6.25 -6.72 15.54
CA LEU A 61 5.10 -6.53 16.43
C LEU A 61 4.65 -7.85 17.08
N SER A 62 4.74 -8.98 16.36
CA SER A 62 4.41 -10.31 16.89
C SER A 62 5.28 -10.75 18.09
N LYS A 63 6.49 -10.18 18.20
CA LYS A 63 7.45 -10.42 19.30
C LYS A 63 7.25 -9.44 20.47
N GLY A 64 6.27 -8.54 20.38
CA GLY A 64 6.02 -7.52 21.39
C GLY A 64 6.98 -6.33 21.32
N THR A 65 7.74 -6.17 20.23
CA THR A 65 8.53 -4.95 20.04
C THR A 65 7.60 -3.80 19.68
N SER A 66 7.70 -2.68 20.40
CA SER A 66 6.93 -1.49 20.04
C SER A 66 7.49 -0.86 18.77
N SER A 67 6.62 -0.38 17.87
CA SER A 67 7.06 0.39 16.70
C SER A 67 7.94 1.57 17.15
N PRO A 68 9.09 1.84 16.51
CA PRO A 68 10.03 2.89 16.93
C PRO A 68 9.41 4.30 16.94
N SER A 69 8.25 4.48 16.31
CA SER A 69 7.42 5.69 16.31
C SER A 69 6.70 5.98 17.65
N ALA A 70 6.75 5.05 18.63
CA ALA A 70 6.17 5.24 19.97
C ALA A 70 7.10 5.97 20.97
N ARG A 71 8.30 6.40 20.55
CA ARG A 71 9.21 7.22 21.38
C ARG A 71 8.56 8.57 21.72
N GLY A 72 7.82 8.62 22.83
CA GLY A 72 7.17 9.82 23.37
C GLY A 72 5.66 9.71 23.67
N LYS A 73 5.01 8.57 23.39
CA LYS A 73 3.61 8.32 23.81
C LYS A 73 3.59 7.42 25.05
N VAL A 74 2.55 7.56 25.88
CA VAL A 74 2.27 6.68 27.03
C VAL A 74 2.49 5.24 26.60
N SER A 75 3.33 4.49 27.34
CA SER A 75 3.60 3.10 27.02
C SER A 75 2.28 2.35 26.93
N PRO A 76 2.00 1.64 25.82
CA PRO A 76 0.76 0.88 25.68
C PRO A 76 0.62 -0.11 26.82
N SER A 77 -0.62 -0.36 27.27
CA SER A 77 -0.85 -1.34 28.33
C SER A 77 -0.34 -2.73 27.88
N PRO A 78 0.16 -3.56 28.81
CA PRO A 78 0.62 -4.92 28.48
C PRO A 78 -0.44 -5.73 27.73
N GLU A 79 -1.72 -5.56 28.09
CA GLU A 79 -2.85 -6.19 27.40
C GLU A 79 -2.98 -5.75 25.94
N HIS A 80 -2.78 -4.47 25.64
CA HIS A 80 -2.84 -3.96 24.28
C HIS A 80 -1.69 -4.53 23.44
N VAL A 81 -0.46 -4.55 23.97
CA VAL A 81 0.70 -5.14 23.29
C VAL A 81 0.46 -6.62 22.98
N GLN A 82 -0.10 -7.38 23.93
CA GLN A 82 -0.41 -8.78 23.74
C GLN A 82 -1.48 -9.01 22.67
N LYS A 83 -2.53 -8.18 22.64
CA LYS A 83 -3.59 -8.22 21.61
C LYS A 83 -3.03 -7.96 20.23
N VAL A 84 -2.24 -6.90 20.06
CA VAL A 84 -1.58 -6.57 18.78
C VAL A 84 -0.67 -7.71 18.34
N ALA A 85 0.19 -8.22 19.25
CA ALA A 85 1.08 -9.32 18.93
C ALA A 85 0.32 -10.58 18.47
N GLN A 86 -0.84 -10.87 19.06
CA GLN A 86 -1.69 -11.99 18.66
C GLN A 86 -2.35 -11.78 17.28
N ALA A 87 -2.81 -10.56 16.99
CA ALA A 87 -3.33 -10.20 15.68
C ALA A 87 -2.23 -10.36 14.60
N CYS A 88 -1.01 -9.87 14.87
CA CYS A 88 0.13 -10.03 13.97
C CYS A 88 0.48 -11.50 13.72
N ARG A 89 0.47 -12.36 14.76
CA ARG A 89 0.69 -13.81 14.58
C ARG A 89 -0.37 -14.43 13.67
N SER A 90 -1.63 -14.07 13.88
CA SER A 90 -2.75 -14.56 13.06
C SER A 90 -2.62 -14.14 11.59
N ALA A 91 -2.22 -12.89 11.35
CA ALA A 91 -1.94 -12.39 10.01
C ALA A 91 -0.76 -13.10 9.34
N LEU A 92 0.35 -13.30 10.06
CA LEU A 92 1.51 -14.03 9.55
C LEU A 92 1.16 -15.48 9.21
N ASP A 93 0.38 -16.15 10.05
CA ASP A 93 -0.07 -17.52 9.80
C ASP A 93 -1.01 -17.61 8.59
N PHE A 94 -1.85 -16.59 8.37
CA PHE A 94 -2.64 -16.47 7.14
C PHE A 94 -1.73 -16.31 5.90
N LEU A 95 -0.76 -15.39 5.95
CA LEU A 95 0.14 -15.11 4.83
C LEU A 95 1.05 -16.31 4.48
N LYS A 96 1.41 -17.14 5.46
CA LYS A 96 2.18 -18.38 5.26
C LYS A 96 1.42 -19.48 4.51
N LYS A 97 0.09 -19.51 4.57
CA LYS A 97 -0.74 -20.57 3.95
C LYS A 97 -0.73 -20.57 2.41
N ARG A 98 -0.04 -19.61 1.77
CA ARG A 98 0.09 -19.44 0.32
C ARG A 98 -1.25 -19.50 -0.42
N HIS A 99 -1.84 -18.33 -0.61
CA HIS A 99 -3.03 -18.16 -1.43
C HIS A 99 -2.65 -17.67 -2.84
N PRO A 100 -3.23 -18.20 -3.94
CA PRO A 100 -2.91 -17.78 -5.31
C PRO A 100 -3.08 -16.27 -5.56
N SER A 101 -4.04 -15.66 -4.88
CA SER A 101 -4.32 -14.23 -4.92
C SER A 101 -3.42 -13.38 -4.02
N ILE A 102 -2.38 -13.94 -3.39
CA ILE A 102 -1.43 -13.19 -2.55
C ILE A 102 -0.03 -13.29 -3.17
N LYS A 103 0.62 -12.15 -3.34
CA LYS A 103 2.02 -12.05 -3.80
C LYS A 103 2.79 -11.12 -2.86
N CYS A 104 4.00 -11.52 -2.49
CA CYS A 104 4.91 -10.65 -1.75
C CYS A 104 5.73 -9.82 -2.73
N VAL A 105 5.93 -8.54 -2.44
CA VAL A 105 6.57 -7.59 -3.35
C VAL A 105 7.64 -6.82 -2.61
N THR A 106 8.80 -6.71 -3.23
CA THR A 106 9.88 -5.88 -2.73
C THR A 106 9.58 -4.40 -2.90
N THR A 107 10.26 -3.53 -2.17
CA THR A 107 10.15 -2.06 -2.33
C THR A 107 10.49 -1.61 -3.76
N LYS A 108 11.31 -2.40 -4.47
CA LYS A 108 11.70 -2.18 -5.88
C LYS A 108 10.71 -2.77 -6.90
N GLY A 109 9.60 -3.37 -6.45
CA GLY A 109 8.56 -3.95 -7.31
C GLY A 109 8.79 -5.41 -7.72
N ALA A 110 9.89 -6.04 -7.33
CA ALA A 110 10.14 -7.45 -7.65
C ALA A 110 9.19 -8.37 -6.87
N LEU A 111 8.53 -9.28 -7.59
CA LEU A 111 7.69 -10.32 -7.01
C LEU A 111 8.55 -11.43 -6.41
N LEU A 112 8.27 -11.81 -5.16
CA LEU A 112 8.92 -12.93 -4.52
C LEU A 112 8.15 -14.22 -4.80
N THR A 113 8.84 -15.21 -5.37
CA THR A 113 8.31 -16.55 -5.66
C THR A 113 8.25 -17.43 -4.42
N THR A 114 8.94 -17.04 -3.34
CA THR A 114 8.95 -17.76 -2.07
C THR A 114 8.51 -16.86 -0.93
N THR A 115 7.80 -17.45 0.03
CA THR A 115 7.42 -16.82 1.31
C THR A 115 8.52 -16.92 2.35
N ASN A 116 9.76 -17.23 1.95
CA ASN A 116 10.87 -17.07 2.87
C ASN A 116 10.98 -15.56 3.09
N PHE A 117 10.55 -15.12 4.27
CA PHE A 117 10.55 -13.73 4.73
C PHE A 117 11.99 -13.27 4.94
N SER A 118 12.79 -13.32 3.88
CA SER A 118 14.12 -12.76 3.86
C SER A 118 13.94 -11.25 3.87
N THR A 119 14.45 -10.61 4.91
CA THR A 119 14.61 -9.16 4.98
C THR A 119 15.21 -8.68 3.67
N GLU A 120 14.62 -7.65 3.05
CA GLU A 120 15.32 -6.93 1.97
C GLU A 120 16.69 -6.54 2.47
N ASP A 121 17.68 -6.61 1.58
CA ASP A 121 18.94 -5.95 1.81
C ASP A 121 18.68 -4.43 1.80
N ASP A 122 18.40 -3.91 3.00
CA ASP A 122 18.13 -2.51 3.28
C ASP A 122 19.36 -1.62 3.03
N SER A 123 20.54 -2.20 2.72
CA SER A 123 21.78 -1.45 2.44
C SER A 123 21.64 -0.45 1.28
N THR A 124 20.68 -0.69 0.38
CA THR A 124 20.41 0.20 -0.76
C THR A 124 19.38 1.30 -0.48
N TRP A 125 18.65 1.20 0.63
CA TRP A 125 17.65 2.19 1.01
C TRP A 125 18.20 3.07 2.13
N ASP A 126 17.96 4.37 2.04
CA ASP A 126 18.33 5.30 3.09
C ASP A 126 17.65 4.87 4.40
N ALA A 127 18.45 4.64 5.45
CA ALA A 127 17.99 4.25 6.78
C ALA A 127 17.01 5.27 7.41
N THR A 128 16.88 6.46 6.81
CA THR A 128 15.88 7.47 7.20
C THR A 128 14.47 7.21 6.65
N LEU A 129 14.31 6.34 5.65
CA LEU A 129 13.00 6.03 5.06
C LEU A 129 12.11 5.28 6.04
N LYS A 130 10.91 5.82 6.24
CA LYS A 130 9.89 5.17 7.08
C LYS A 130 9.23 4.04 6.32
N ASN A 131 8.62 3.11 7.05
CA ASN A 131 7.85 2.01 6.45
C ASN A 131 6.78 2.53 5.47
N ASP A 132 6.08 3.61 5.80
CA ASP A 132 5.13 4.29 4.92
C ASP A 132 5.74 4.67 3.56
N ASP A 133 6.97 5.17 3.57
CA ASP A 133 7.66 5.59 2.35
C ASP A 133 8.04 4.37 1.49
N LYS A 134 8.39 3.25 2.13
CA LYS A 134 8.65 1.97 1.45
C LYS A 134 7.36 1.37 0.86
N ILE A 135 6.24 1.42 1.58
CA ILE A 135 4.93 0.97 1.07
C ILE A 135 4.51 1.80 -0.15
N LEU A 136 4.66 3.12 -0.06
CA LEU A 136 4.34 4.02 -1.17
C LEU A 136 5.27 3.80 -2.37
N ALA A 137 6.56 3.61 -2.14
CA ALA A 137 7.52 3.27 -3.19
C ALA A 137 7.13 1.97 -3.92
N THR A 138 6.70 0.95 -3.16
CA THR A 138 6.17 -0.30 -3.72
C THR A 138 4.97 -0.04 -4.64
N CYS A 139 4.01 0.80 -4.22
CA CYS A 139 2.85 1.17 -5.04
C CYS A 139 3.28 1.85 -6.35
N LEU A 140 4.25 2.75 -6.30
CA LEU A 140 4.74 3.48 -7.47
C LEU A 140 5.45 2.57 -8.46
N MET A 141 6.25 1.62 -7.97
CA MET A 141 6.91 0.63 -8.83
C MET A 141 5.88 -0.25 -9.53
N LEU A 142 4.87 -0.73 -8.81
CA LEU A 142 3.76 -1.49 -9.40
C LEU A 142 2.94 -0.67 -10.40
N CYS A 143 2.81 0.65 -10.22
CA CYS A 143 2.13 1.50 -11.20
C CYS A 143 2.94 1.66 -12.51
N LYS A 144 4.27 1.65 -12.45
CA LYS A 144 5.15 1.86 -13.62
C LYS A 144 5.15 0.68 -14.58
N ASP A 145 5.09 -0.55 -14.06
CA ASP A 145 5.11 -1.78 -14.88
C ASP A 145 3.90 -1.87 -15.82
N HIS A 146 2.80 -1.21 -15.49
CA HIS A 146 1.55 -1.21 -16.26
C HIS A 146 1.35 0.03 -17.15
N SER A 147 2.18 1.06 -17.00
CA SER A 147 2.18 2.24 -17.88
C SER A 147 3.05 1.99 -19.11
N LYS A 148 2.66 1.06 -19.98
CA LYS A 148 3.22 1.02 -21.33
C LYS A 148 2.67 2.20 -22.12
N GLU A 149 3.53 3.21 -22.30
CA GLU A 149 3.55 4.21 -23.38
C GLU A 149 2.20 4.61 -23.97
N GLN A 150 1.47 5.50 -23.30
CA GLN A 150 0.65 6.46 -24.03
C GLN A 150 1.52 7.70 -24.24
N ALA A 151 1.91 7.95 -25.48
CA ALA A 151 2.57 9.20 -25.86
C ALA A 151 1.63 10.35 -25.49
N GLU A 152 2.04 11.21 -24.56
CA GLU A 152 1.17 12.30 -24.12
C GLU A 152 0.96 13.29 -25.28
N PRO A 153 -0.28 13.49 -25.74
CA PRO A 153 -0.57 14.51 -26.75
C PRO A 153 -0.23 15.87 -26.16
N LYS A 154 0.50 16.70 -26.92
CA LYS A 154 0.74 18.09 -26.51
C LYS A 154 -0.62 18.82 -26.45
N ASN A 155 -0.96 19.33 -25.25
CA ASN A 155 -2.17 20.11 -24.91
C ASN A 155 -3.43 19.34 -24.44
N GLU A 156 -3.35 18.04 -24.18
CA GLU A 156 -4.45 17.30 -23.55
C GLU A 156 -4.22 17.06 -22.05
N PRO A 157 -5.29 16.89 -21.24
CA PRO A 157 -5.17 16.45 -19.87
C PRO A 157 -4.34 15.18 -19.79
N ARG A 158 -3.48 15.07 -18.78
CA ARG A 158 -2.70 13.85 -18.58
C ARG A 158 -3.63 12.71 -18.19
N HIS A 159 -3.75 11.68 -19.03
CA HIS A 159 -4.55 10.49 -18.74
C HIS A 159 -3.69 9.43 -18.04
N LEU A 160 -4.04 9.10 -16.80
CA LEU A 160 -3.35 8.10 -16.00
C LEU A 160 -4.25 6.88 -15.83
N PHE A 161 -3.77 5.74 -16.30
CA PHE A 161 -4.38 4.46 -16.00
C PHE A 161 -3.74 3.84 -14.75
N ARG A 162 -4.56 3.36 -13.80
CA ARG A 162 -4.10 2.79 -12.54
C ARG A 162 -4.84 1.50 -12.20
N GLU A 163 -4.10 0.40 -12.08
CA GLU A 163 -4.61 -0.89 -11.60
C GLU A 163 -4.25 -1.19 -10.14
N VAL A 164 -3.43 -0.33 -9.54
CA VAL A 164 -2.96 -0.45 -8.16
C VAL A 164 -3.79 0.46 -7.26
N VAL A 165 -4.26 -0.08 -6.13
CA VAL A 165 -4.90 0.69 -5.07
C VAL A 165 -4.19 0.41 -3.74
N LEU A 166 -3.74 1.47 -3.07
CA LEU A 166 -3.24 1.39 -1.71
C LEU A 166 -4.41 1.28 -0.73
N LEU A 167 -4.35 0.31 0.17
CA LEU A 167 -5.31 0.12 1.26
C LEU A 167 -4.69 0.60 2.56
N THR A 168 -5.22 1.69 3.11
CA THR A 168 -4.75 2.27 4.38
C THR A 168 -5.79 3.22 4.96
N GLU A 169 -5.80 3.33 6.29
CA GLU A 169 -6.55 4.34 7.02
C GLU A 169 -5.63 5.47 7.55
N ASP A 170 -4.31 5.36 7.39
CA ASP A 170 -3.36 6.37 7.85
C ASP A 170 -3.47 7.66 7.03
N ARG A 171 -3.80 8.76 7.70
CA ARG A 171 -4.01 10.07 7.06
C ARG A 171 -2.75 10.58 6.35
N ASN A 172 -1.56 10.39 6.91
CA ASN A 172 -0.32 10.88 6.34
C ASN A 172 0.05 10.09 5.09
N LEU A 173 -0.07 8.76 5.15
CA LEU A 173 0.17 7.90 3.99
C LEU A 173 -0.84 8.17 2.87
N ARG A 174 -2.12 8.41 3.20
CA ARG A 174 -3.14 8.84 2.21
C ARG A 174 -2.75 10.14 1.52
N VAL A 175 -2.31 11.16 2.27
CA VAL A 175 -1.84 12.43 1.69
C VAL A 175 -0.63 12.19 0.76
N LYS A 176 0.34 11.39 1.19
CA LYS A 176 1.53 11.06 0.37
C LYS A 176 1.17 10.31 -0.92
N ALA A 177 0.17 9.42 -0.86
CA ALA A 177 -0.33 8.66 -2.01
C ALA A 177 -1.06 9.55 -3.02
N HIS A 178 -1.98 10.40 -2.54
CA HIS A 178 -2.69 11.37 -3.38
C HIS A 178 -1.72 12.33 -4.08
N ALA A 179 -0.68 12.80 -3.38
CA ALA A 179 0.34 13.68 -3.96
C ALA A 179 1.16 13.03 -5.09
N ARG A 180 1.02 11.72 -5.32
CA ARG A 180 1.73 10.96 -6.35
C ARG A 180 0.79 10.19 -7.30
N ASP A 181 -0.47 10.60 -7.36
CA ASP A 181 -1.50 9.98 -8.22
C ASP A 181 -1.64 8.46 -7.98
N VAL A 182 -1.46 8.01 -6.74
CA VAL A 182 -1.72 6.63 -6.31
C VAL A 182 -3.13 6.56 -5.73
N PRO A 183 -4.05 5.77 -6.32
CA PRO A 183 -5.36 5.54 -5.74
C PRO A 183 -5.27 4.95 -4.35
N VAL A 184 -6.06 5.47 -3.41
CA VAL A 184 -6.04 5.03 -2.02
C VAL A 184 -7.46 4.95 -1.44
N ARG A 185 -7.74 3.90 -0.68
CA ARG A 185 -9.00 3.70 0.06
C ARG A 185 -8.74 3.00 1.39
N SER A 186 -9.68 3.12 2.33
CA SER A 186 -9.74 2.18 3.46
C SER A 186 -10.16 0.80 2.94
N LEU A 187 -9.76 -0.28 3.63
CA LEU A 187 -10.23 -1.62 3.26
C LEU A 187 -11.76 -1.76 3.37
N PRO A 188 -12.44 -1.29 4.44
CA PRO A 188 -13.90 -1.33 4.51
C PRO A 188 -14.60 -0.60 3.36
N ASP A 189 -14.11 0.59 2.96
CA ASP A 189 -14.72 1.32 1.84
C ASP A 189 -14.45 0.64 0.49
N PHE A 190 -13.27 0.03 0.32
CA PHE A 190 -12.97 -0.76 -0.87
C PHE A 190 -13.90 -1.97 -0.97
N MET A 191 -14.12 -2.69 0.14
CA MET A 191 -15.03 -3.84 0.21
C MET A 191 -16.46 -3.46 -0.21
N ARG A 192 -16.97 -2.34 0.32
CA ARG A 192 -18.31 -1.83 -0.05
C ARG A 192 -18.38 -1.50 -1.54
N TRP A 193 -17.36 -0.81 -2.07
CA TRP A 193 -17.28 -0.45 -3.48
C TRP A 193 -17.20 -1.69 -4.40
N ALA A 194 -16.47 -2.72 -3.97
CA ALA A 194 -16.29 -3.96 -4.71
C ALA A 194 -17.49 -4.93 -4.62
N GLY A 195 -18.52 -4.61 -3.82
CA GLY A 195 -19.63 -5.54 -3.57
C GLY A 195 -19.23 -6.77 -2.76
N LEU A 196 -18.16 -6.67 -1.97
CA LEU A 196 -17.64 -7.73 -1.10
C LEU A 196 -18.08 -7.58 0.37
N GLY A 197 -18.71 -6.46 0.71
CA GLY A 197 -19.31 -6.24 2.03
C GLY A 197 -20.67 -6.94 2.11
N GLY A 198 -20.79 -7.91 3.00
CA GLY A 198 -22.08 -8.47 3.45
C GLY A 198 -22.79 -7.55 4.42
#